data_AF-A0A1F4UPZ1-F1
#
_entry.id   AF-A0A1F4UPZ1-F1
#
_cell.length_a   1.000
_cell.length_b   1.000
_cell.length_c   1.000
_cell.angle_alpha   90.00
_cell.angle_beta   90.00
_cell.angle_gamma   90.00
#
_symmetry.space_group_name_H-M   'P 1'
#
loop_
_entity.id
_entity.type
_entity.pdbx_description
1 polymer ?
#
loop_
_entity_poly.entity_id
_entity_poly.type
_entity_poly.pdbx_seq_one_letter_code
_entity_poly.pdbx_strand_id
1 'polypeptide(L)' 'MEKIDDLRKLDIEKLKSALSKAREKLMDKKLNRSSAKDKDTTLFGKAKKQIAKLQTLINEKEILK' A
#
# COMPACT_ATOMS: atom_id res chain seq x y z
N MET A 1 0.60 -10.10 -3.93
CA MET A 1 -0.33 -9.05 -3.47
C MET A 1 -1.13 -9.70 -2.36
N GLU A 2 -1.10 -9.18 -1.14
CA GLU A 2 -1.88 -9.75 -0.03
C GLU A 2 -3.36 -9.85 -0.44
N LYS A 3 -4.01 -10.97 -0.10
CA LYS A 3 -5.42 -11.17 -0.43
C LYS A 3 -6.25 -10.18 0.39
N ILE A 4 -7.28 -9.61 -0.22
CA ILE A 4 -8.15 -8.59 0.42
C ILE A 4 -8.76 -9.13 1.72
N ASP A 5 -9.08 -10.42 1.76
CA ASP A 5 -9.71 -11.06 2.92
C ASP A 5 -8.79 -11.11 4.14
N ASP A 6 -7.47 -11.17 3.92
CA ASP A 6 -6.49 -11.12 5.01
C ASP A 6 -6.37 -9.69 5.57
N LEU A 7 -6.43 -8.68 4.69
CA LEU A 7 -6.39 -7.27 5.08
C LEU A 7 -7.64 -6.85 5.87
N ARG A 8 -8.82 -7.38 5.54
CA ARG A 8 -10.07 -7.09 6.26
C ARG A 8 -10.04 -7.56 7.72
N LYS A 9 -9.32 -8.64 8.02
CA LYS A 9 -9.17 -9.20 9.36
C LYS A 9 -8.20 -8.39 10.24
N LEU A 10 -7.37 -7.54 9.66
CA LEU A 10 -6.39 -6.74 10.41
C LEU A 10 -7.08 -5.60 11.18
N ASP A 11 -6.56 -5.29 12.35
CA ASP A 11 -6.97 -4.11 13.11
C ASP A 11 -6.56 -2.79 12.40
N ILE A 12 -7.25 -1.70 12.71
CA ILE A 12 -7.03 -0.37 12.12
C ILE A 12 -5.57 0.08 12.31
N GLU A 13 -4.98 -0.15 13.48
CA GLU A 13 -3.58 0.21 13.73
C GLU A 13 -2.61 -0.57 12.83
N LYS A 14 -2.89 -1.86 12.64
CA LYS A 14 -2.10 -2.71 11.72
C LYS A 14 -2.27 -2.28 10.27
N LEU A 15 -3.48 -1.88 9.87
CA LEU A 15 -3.74 -1.32 8.54
C LEU A 15 -2.99 0.00 8.32
N LYS A 16 -2.96 0.89 9.32
CA LYS A 16 -2.19 2.14 9.27
C LYS A 16 -0.68 1.89 9.17
N SER A 17 -0.16 0.93 9.94
CA SER A 17 1.24 0.50 9.84
C SER A 17 1.57 -0.07 8.45
N ALA A 18 0.71 -0.94 7.92
CA ALA A 18 0.86 -1.50 6.58
C ALA A 18 0.83 -0.41 5.49
N LEU A 19 -0.02 0.61 5.65
CA LEU A 19 -0.11 1.75 4.76
C LEU A 19 1.17 2.60 4.77
N SER A 20 1.77 2.83 5.95
CA SER A 20 3.05 3.53 6.05
C SER A 20 4.15 2.78 5.31
N LYS A 21 4.29 1.47 5.57
CA LYS A 21 5.26 0.61 4.88
C LYS A 21 5.04 0.56 3.37
N ALA A 22 3.78 0.57 2.91
CA ALA A 22 3.47 0.59 1.49
C ALA A 22 3.87 1.91 0.81
N ARG A 23 3.76 3.04 1.53
CA ARG A 23 4.21 4.36 1.06
C ARG A 23 5.73 4.46 0.99
N GLU A 24 6.44 3.98 2.01
CA GLU A 24 7.91 3.89 2.01
C GLU A 24 8.41 3.07 0.82
N LYS A 25 7.88 1.86 0.64
CA LYS A 25 8.21 1.00 -0.52
C LYS A 25 7.94 1.68 -1.87
N LEU A 26 6.90 2.51 -1.96
CA LEU A 26 6.63 3.28 -3.19
C LEU A 26 7.68 4.38 -3.38
N MET A 27 8.12 5.03 -2.31
CA MET A 27 9.17 6.04 -2.35
C MET A 27 10.51 5.43 -2.80
N ASP A 28 10.91 4.31 -2.21
CA ASP A 28 12.12 3.58 -2.58
C ASP A 28 12.12 3.19 -4.07
N LYS A 29 10.97 2.73 -4.57
CA LYS A 29 10.81 2.42 -5.99
C LYS A 29 10.95 3.65 -6.88
N LYS A 30 10.42 4.81 -6.46
CA LYS A 30 10.60 6.07 -7.19
C LYS A 30 12.06 6.49 -7.23
N LEU A 31 12.77 6.35 -6.11
CA LEU A 31 14.20 6.65 -6.01
C LEU A 31 15.01 5.70 -6.92
N ASN A 32 14.78 4.40 -6.85
CA ASN A 32 15.45 3.41 -7.71
C ASN A 32 15.23 3.68 -9.21
N ARG A 33 14.02 4.10 -9.58
CA ARG A 33 13.72 4.51 -10.96
C ARG A 33 14.44 5.80 -11.34
N SER A 34 14.49 6.79 -10.46
CA SER A 34 15.24 8.03 -10.72
C SER A 34 16.73 7.79 -10.89
N SER A 35 17.29 6.80 -10.18
CA SER A 35 18.67 6.35 -10.35
C SER A 35 18.88 5.39 -11.53
N ALA A 36 17.87 5.23 -12.41
CA ALA A 36 17.86 4.30 -13.55
C ALA A 36 18.14 2.82 -13.22
N LYS A 37 18.06 2.43 -11.93
CA LYS A 37 18.29 1.07 -11.44
C LYS A 37 17.12 0.13 -11.71
N ASP A 38 15.91 0.67 -11.87
CA ASP A 38 14.70 -0.11 -12.11
C ASP A 38 13.80 0.57 -13.16
N LYS A 39 13.53 -0.15 -14.25
CA LYS A 39 12.73 0.32 -15.39
C LYS A 39 11.32 -0.26 -15.38
N ASP A 40 11.02 -1.21 -14.49
CA ASP A 40 9.70 -1.86 -14.46
C ASP A 40 8.65 -0.92 -13.86
N THR A 41 7.88 -0.31 -14.75
CA THR A 41 6.82 0.64 -14.38
C THR A 41 5.57 -0.04 -13.83
N THR A 42 5.39 -1.35 -14.08
CA THR A 42 4.21 -2.12 -13.65
C THR A 42 4.15 -2.26 -12.13
N LEU A 43 5.32 -2.25 -11.48
CA LEU A 43 5.46 -2.32 -10.02
C LEU A 43 4.89 -1.09 -9.31
N PHE A 44 4.87 0.07 -9.97
CA PHE A 44 4.27 1.30 -9.43
C PHE A 44 2.75 1.21 -9.43
N GLY A 45 2.17 0.68 -10.51
CA GLY A 45 0.73 0.47 -10.61
C GLY A 45 0.22 -0.47 -9.51
N LYS A 46 0.95 -1.58 -9.28
CA LYS A 46 0.64 -2.53 -8.20
C LYS A 46 0.75 -1.88 -6.82
N ALA A 47 1.81 -1.11 -6.56
CA ALA A 47 2.02 -0.43 -5.28
C ALA A 47 0.94 0.64 -4.99
N LYS A 48 0.61 1.48 -5.99
CA LYS A 48 -0.47 2.47 -5.86
C LYS A 48 -1.82 1.81 -5.58
N LYS A 49 -2.16 0.73 -6.29
CA LYS A 49 -3.39 -0.05 -6.04
C LYS A 49 -3.42 -0.64 -4.62
N GLN A 50 -2.28 -1.09 -4.09
CA GLN A 50 -2.22 -1.61 -2.72
C GLN A 50 -2.46 -0.49 -1.69
N ILE A 51 -1.88 0.70 -1.88
CA ILE A 51 -2.12 1.86 -1.01
C ILE A 51 -3.61 2.25 -1.03
N ALA A 52 -4.22 2.33 -2.21
CA ALA A 52 -5.64 2.65 -2.35
C ALA A 52 -6.53 1.66 -1.58
N LYS A 53 -6.26 0.34 -1.71
CA LYS A 53 -6.99 -0.69 -0.96
C LYS A 53 -6.88 -0.51 0.56
N LEU A 54 -5.67 -0.25 1.07
CA LEU A 54 -5.46 -0.03 2.50
C LEU A 54 -6.19 1.22 3.00
N GLN A 55 -6.18 2.31 2.21
CA GLN A 55 -6.93 3.52 2.52
C GLN A 55 -8.44 3.27 2.57
N THR A 56 -8.99 2.56 1.58
CA THR A 56 -10.41 2.20 1.57
C THR A 56 -10.79 1.41 2.82
N LEU A 57 -10.01 0.39 3.19
CA LEU A 57 -10.31 -0.43 4.38
C LEU A 57 -10.20 0.35 5.69
N ILE A 58 -9.23 1.27 5.81
CA ILE A 58 -9.12 2.14 6.98
C ILE A 58 -10.36 3.03 7.07
N ASN A 59 -10.74 3.68 5.96
CA ASN A 59 -11.90 4.56 5.93
C ASN A 59 -13.21 3.79 6.22
N GLU A 60 -13.39 2.60 5.64
CA GLU A 60 -14.55 1.74 5.93
C GLU A 60 -14.64 1.44 7.44
N LYS A 61 -13.52 1.08 8.08
CA LYS A 61 -13.48 0.78 9.52
C LYS A 61 -13.61 2.01 10.42
N GLU A 62 -13.17 3.19 9.96
CA GLU A 62 -13.34 4.44 10.69
C GLU A 62 -14.78 4.98 10.59
N ILE A 63 -15.48 4.73 9.48
CA ILE A 63 -16.90 5.10 9.28
C ILE A 63 -17.85 4.14 10.01
N LEU A 64 -17.52 2.85 10.06
CA LEU A 64 -18.31 1.81 10.77
C LEU A 64 -18.11 1.80 12.29
N LYS A 65 -17.33 2.75 12.82
CA LYS A 65 -17.03 2.90 14.25
C LYS A 65 -18.09 3.73 14.95
#